data_AF-A0A381X543-F1
#
_entry.id   AF-A0A381X543-F1
#
_cell.length_a   1.000
_cell.length_b   1.000
_cell.length_c   1.000
_cell.angle_alpha   90.00
_cell.angle_beta   90.00
_cell.angle_gamma   90.00
#
_symmetry.space_group_name_H-M   'P 1'
#
loop_
_entity.id
_entity.type
_entity.pdbx_description
1 polymer ?
#
loop_
_entity_poly.entity_id
_entity_poly.type
_entity_poly.pdbx_seq_one_letter_code
_entity_poly.pdbx_strand_id
1 'polypeptide(L)'
;TEGVSPLGWLYMDGRYIREVHRQHGSVPMKTFPNMPFVKFVKWAALSGIRRIRPLYWLDYDKEATKQFLTSEYGWEWYGGHHLENRWSHFYHTYFLPRRFAIDQRVNELSGRVRSGQLTREEAKAEYDLDPVVDPELLAMVKKRLGYSEERWEELMSAPHRHYTDYPTYKRTFERLRLLFWLLYKLDRVPKTFYVKFCQPVA
;
A
#
# COMPACT_ATOMS: atom_id res chain seq x y z
N THR A 1 -5.83 -10.75 -11.78
CA THR A 1 -6.35 -9.38 -11.83
C THR A 1 -5.59 -8.43 -10.94
N GLU A 2 -5.48 -8.65 -9.62
CA GLU A 2 -4.64 -7.81 -8.77
C GLU A 2 -3.15 -8.18 -8.89
N GLY A 3 -2.28 -7.18 -9.03
CA GLY A 3 -0.84 -7.35 -9.03
C GLY A 3 -0.24 -7.43 -7.64
N VAL A 4 1.07 -7.65 -7.59
CA VAL A 4 1.85 -7.61 -6.36
C VAL A 4 2.82 -6.44 -6.45
N SER A 5 2.76 -5.52 -5.50
CA SER A 5 3.70 -4.40 -5.47
C SER A 5 5.15 -4.88 -5.32
N PRO A 6 6.09 -4.31 -6.08
CA PRO A 6 7.51 -4.62 -5.98
C PRO A 6 8.04 -4.58 -4.54
N LEU A 7 9.05 -5.40 -4.27
CA LEU A 7 9.77 -5.38 -2.99
C LEU A 7 10.49 -4.04 -2.84
N GLY A 8 10.54 -3.50 -1.63
CA GLY A 8 11.24 -2.25 -1.31
C GLY A 8 10.43 -0.96 -1.50
N TRP A 9 9.35 -0.97 -2.29
CA TRP A 9 8.53 0.23 -2.52
C TRP A 9 7.80 0.73 -1.26
N LEU A 10 7.34 -0.19 -0.42
CA LEU A 10 6.61 0.13 0.81
C LEU A 10 7.08 -0.74 1.96
N TYR A 11 7.39 -0.10 3.07
CA TYR A 11 7.69 -0.74 4.34
C TYR A 11 6.90 -0.06 5.46
N MET A 12 6.28 -0.86 6.33
CA MET A 12 5.59 -0.36 7.51
C MET A 12 5.62 -1.35 8.66
N ASP A 13 5.82 -0.86 9.87
CA ASP A 13 5.55 -1.62 11.09
C ASP A 13 5.22 -0.67 12.25
N GLY A 14 4.72 -1.20 13.36
CA GLY A 14 4.25 -0.33 14.43
C GLY A 14 5.35 0.40 15.21
N ARG A 15 6.60 -0.07 15.17
CA ARG A 15 7.73 0.70 15.70
C ARG A 15 8.09 1.82 14.74
N TYR A 16 8.11 1.55 13.44
CA TYR A 16 8.37 2.57 12.43
C TYR A 16 7.40 3.76 12.57
N ILE A 17 6.10 3.49 12.59
CA ILE A 17 5.08 4.54 12.76
C ILE A 17 5.27 5.33 14.06
N ARG A 18 5.54 4.62 15.16
CA ARG A 18 5.74 5.24 16.47
C ARG A 18 6.97 6.15 16.48
N GLU A 19 8.09 5.72 15.90
CA GLU A 19 9.33 6.50 15.93
C GLU A 19 9.29 7.71 15.00
N VAL A 20 8.71 7.58 13.80
CA VAL A 20 8.47 8.73 12.91
C VAL A 20 7.59 9.76 13.62
N HIS A 21 6.49 9.31 14.24
CA HIS A 21 5.61 10.21 14.97
C HIS A 21 6.27 10.80 16.23
N ARG A 22 7.11 10.06 16.94
CA ARG A 22 7.87 10.59 18.09
C ARG A 22 8.83 11.70 17.68
N GLN A 23 9.44 11.61 16.49
CA GLN A 23 10.41 12.59 16.00
C GLN A 23 9.77 13.79 15.30
N HIS A 24 8.64 13.60 14.62
CA HIS A 24 8.06 14.59 13.71
C HIS A 24 6.59 14.90 13.95
N GLY A 25 5.92 14.17 14.84
CA GLY A 25 4.52 14.39 15.17
C GLY A 25 4.31 15.61 16.06
N SER A 26 3.21 16.32 15.85
CA SER A 26 2.83 17.51 16.62
C SER A 26 1.67 17.28 17.59
N VAL A 27 0.96 16.16 17.47
CA VAL A 27 -0.23 15.84 18.27
C VAL A 27 -0.13 14.44 18.88
N PRO A 28 -0.69 14.17 20.07
CA PRO A 28 -0.63 12.84 20.66
C PRO A 28 -1.37 11.77 19.86
N MET A 29 -0.73 10.61 19.66
CA MET A 29 -1.32 9.43 19.02
C MET A 29 -2.24 8.62 19.95
N LYS A 30 -3.39 9.19 20.37
CA LYS A 30 -4.29 8.54 21.35
C LYS A 30 -5.15 7.41 20.76
N THR A 31 -5.72 7.63 19.59
CA THR A 31 -6.74 6.74 18.99
C THR A 31 -6.23 5.93 17.79
N PHE A 32 -5.03 6.23 17.30
CA PHE A 32 -4.49 5.53 16.14
C PHE A 32 -4.20 4.06 16.49
N PRO A 33 -4.78 3.10 15.75
CA PRO A 33 -4.66 1.68 16.06
C PRO A 33 -3.30 1.12 15.61
N ASN A 34 -2.24 1.45 16.34
CA ASN A 34 -0.90 0.97 16.03
C ASN A 34 -0.75 -0.56 16.30
N MET A 35 0.27 -1.18 15.71
CA MET A 35 0.57 -2.61 15.83
C MET A 35 1.93 -2.87 16.50
N PRO A 36 2.01 -2.86 17.85
CA PRO A 36 3.21 -3.27 18.56
C PRO A 36 3.59 -4.72 18.27
N PHE A 37 4.89 -5.03 18.35
CA PHE A 37 5.42 -6.37 18.05
C PHE A 37 4.75 -7.48 18.86
N VAL A 38 4.60 -7.29 20.18
CA VAL A 38 3.96 -8.29 21.07
C VAL A 38 2.51 -8.57 20.66
N LYS A 39 1.77 -7.54 20.27
CA LYS A 39 0.38 -7.67 19.80
C LYS A 39 0.33 -8.44 18.48
N PHE A 40 1.22 -8.11 17.54
CA PHE A 40 1.36 -8.85 16.29
C PHE A 40 1.67 -10.33 16.52
N VAL A 41 2.66 -10.65 17.35
CA VAL A 41 3.04 -12.05 17.66
C VAL A 41 1.91 -12.78 18.39
N LYS A 42 1.25 -12.16 19.37
CA LYS A 42 0.08 -12.74 20.06
C LYS A 42 -1.00 -13.14 19.06
N TRP A 43 -1.34 -12.24 18.14
CA TRP A 43 -2.39 -12.49 17.16
C TRP A 43 -2.01 -13.55 16.14
N ALA A 44 -0.78 -13.51 15.63
CA ALA A 44 -0.28 -14.50 14.68
C ALA A 44 -0.17 -15.89 15.32
N ALA A 45 0.45 -16.01 16.50
CA ALA A 45 0.82 -17.30 17.07
C ALA A 45 -0.25 -17.90 18.01
N LEU A 46 -1.00 -17.08 18.75
CA LEU A 46 -1.77 -17.54 19.92
C LEU A 46 -3.28 -17.34 19.79
N SER A 47 -3.75 -16.36 19.00
CA SER A 47 -5.17 -15.98 18.98
C SER A 47 -6.06 -16.85 18.08
N GLY A 48 -5.50 -17.87 17.41
CA GLY A 48 -6.30 -18.78 16.59
C GLY A 48 -6.94 -18.17 15.35
N ILE A 49 -6.62 -16.91 15.01
CA ILE A 49 -7.20 -16.17 13.89
C ILE A 49 -6.92 -16.94 12.59
N ARG A 50 -7.97 -17.10 11.78
CA ARG A 50 -7.90 -17.72 10.45
C ARG A 50 -8.16 -16.65 9.40
N ARG A 51 -7.41 -16.71 8.30
CA ARG A 51 -7.57 -15.79 7.17
C ARG A 51 -8.15 -16.55 6.00
N ILE A 52 -9.37 -16.18 5.62
CA ILE A 52 -9.99 -16.61 4.37
C ILE A 52 -9.79 -15.53 3.30
N ARG A 53 -9.64 -15.94 2.05
CA ARG A 53 -9.49 -15.04 0.89
C ARG A 53 -10.56 -15.40 -0.13
N PRO A 54 -11.83 -14.98 0.06
CA PRO A 54 -12.93 -15.40 -0.80
C PRO A 54 -12.66 -15.15 -2.29
N LEU A 55 -12.09 -13.99 -2.60
CA LEU A 55 -11.76 -13.59 -3.98
C LEU A 55 -10.71 -14.49 -4.66
N TYR A 56 -9.95 -15.31 -3.93
CA TYR A 56 -8.98 -16.24 -4.53
C TYR A 56 -9.66 -17.49 -5.10
N TRP A 57 -10.95 -17.68 -4.80
CA TRP A 57 -11.75 -18.82 -5.23
C TRP A 57 -12.78 -18.44 -6.30
N LEU A 58 -12.74 -17.19 -6.78
CA LEU A 58 -13.63 -16.67 -7.79
C LEU A 58 -12.83 -16.33 -9.05
N ASP A 59 -13.40 -16.62 -10.21
CA ASP A 59 -12.89 -16.11 -11.47
C ASP A 59 -13.34 -14.65 -11.61
N TYR A 60 -12.53 -13.74 -11.09
CA TYR A 60 -12.85 -12.32 -11.03
C TYR A 60 -12.53 -11.66 -12.38
N ASP A 61 -13.56 -11.18 -13.07
CA ASP A 61 -13.41 -10.26 -14.20
C ASP A 61 -13.69 -8.82 -13.75
N LYS A 62 -12.72 -7.92 -13.99
CA LYS A 62 -12.82 -6.53 -13.51
C LYS A 62 -13.97 -5.78 -14.18
N GLU A 63 -14.10 -5.87 -15.51
CA GLU A 63 -15.09 -5.06 -16.24
C GLU A 63 -16.50 -5.59 -16.05
N ALA A 64 -16.68 -6.92 -16.04
CA ALA A 64 -17.96 -7.54 -15.71
C ALA A 64 -18.39 -7.21 -14.27
N THR A 65 -17.45 -7.22 -13.32
CA THR A 65 -17.76 -6.84 -11.93
C THR A 65 -18.16 -5.37 -11.83
N LYS A 66 -17.48 -4.47 -12.56
CA LYS A 66 -17.86 -3.04 -12.60
C LYS A 66 -19.28 -2.85 -13.11
N GLN A 67 -19.63 -3.52 -14.21
CA GLN A 67 -20.98 -3.46 -14.79
C GLN A 67 -22.04 -3.96 -13.81
N PHE A 68 -21.80 -5.13 -13.19
CA PHE A 68 -22.69 -5.70 -12.17
C PHE A 68 -22.87 -4.76 -10.98
N LEU A 69 -21.78 -4.19 -10.45
CA LEU A 69 -21.87 -3.27 -9.31
C LEU A 69 -22.65 -1.99 -9.66
N THR A 70 -22.46 -1.46 -10.87
CA THR A 70 -23.20 -0.30 -11.34
C THR A 70 -24.68 -0.62 -11.53
N SER A 71 -25.04 -1.76 -12.13
CA SER A 71 -26.45 -2.11 -12.39
C SER A 71 -27.22 -2.46 -11.12
N GLU A 72 -26.62 -3.25 -10.23
CA GLU A 72 -27.32 -3.77 -9.05
C GLU A 72 -27.31 -2.81 -7.86
N TYR A 73 -26.23 -2.02 -7.72
CA TYR A 73 -26.01 -1.22 -6.50
C TYR A 73 -25.81 0.27 -6.79
N GLY A 74 -25.91 0.70 -8.05
CA GLY A 74 -25.65 2.10 -8.43
C GLY A 74 -24.22 2.53 -8.13
N TRP A 75 -23.26 1.60 -8.13
CA TRP A 75 -21.86 1.91 -7.85
C TRP A 75 -21.24 2.75 -8.96
N GLU A 76 -20.46 3.74 -8.57
CA GLU A 76 -19.75 4.66 -9.47
C GLU A 76 -18.25 4.34 -9.56
N TRP A 77 -17.73 4.35 -10.78
CA TRP A 77 -16.31 4.16 -11.02
C TRP A 77 -15.50 5.38 -10.62
N TYR A 78 -14.54 5.17 -9.70
CA TYR A 78 -13.68 6.22 -9.15
C TYR A 78 -12.39 6.48 -9.97
N GLY A 79 -12.29 5.92 -11.17
CA GLY A 79 -11.24 6.29 -12.14
C GLY A 79 -9.95 5.44 -12.13
N GLY A 80 -9.76 4.54 -11.17
CA GLY A 80 -8.55 3.70 -11.11
C GLY A 80 -8.49 2.85 -9.84
N HIS A 81 -7.52 1.93 -9.72
CA HIS A 81 -7.40 1.07 -8.53
C HIS A 81 -7.05 1.87 -7.25
N HIS A 82 -7.74 1.59 -6.14
CA HIS A 82 -7.58 2.24 -4.82
C HIS A 82 -7.92 3.74 -4.74
N LEU A 83 -8.63 4.32 -5.72
CA LEU A 83 -8.99 5.74 -5.71
C LEU A 83 -10.31 6.05 -4.99
N GLU A 84 -10.95 5.07 -4.35
CA GLU A 84 -12.17 5.27 -3.55
C GLU A 84 -11.96 6.14 -2.30
N ASN A 85 -10.72 6.18 -1.79
CA ASN A 85 -10.33 7.04 -0.68
C ASN A 85 -9.55 8.25 -1.20
N ARG A 86 -9.97 9.46 -0.82
CA ARG A 86 -9.32 10.72 -1.26
C ARG A 86 -7.81 10.76 -0.99
N TRP A 87 -7.35 10.27 0.17
CA TRP A 87 -5.92 10.25 0.48
C TRP A 87 -5.18 9.25 -0.41
N SER A 88 -5.72 8.04 -0.59
CA SER A 88 -5.14 7.06 -1.51
C SER A 88 -5.15 7.57 -2.95
N HIS A 89 -6.22 8.24 -3.38
CA HIS A 89 -6.31 8.85 -4.70
C HIS A 89 -5.15 9.85 -4.91
N PHE A 90 -5.00 10.83 -4.01
CA PHE A 90 -3.89 11.78 -4.05
C PHE A 90 -2.52 11.09 -4.03
N TYR A 91 -2.37 10.08 -3.17
CA TYR A 91 -1.12 9.34 -2.99
C TYR A 91 -0.71 8.60 -4.27
N HIS A 92 -1.67 7.94 -4.93
CA HIS A 92 -1.44 7.14 -6.12
C HIS A 92 -1.31 7.96 -7.41
N THR A 93 -2.06 9.05 -7.58
CA THR A 93 -2.07 9.82 -8.84
C THR A 93 -1.12 11.01 -8.84
N TYR A 94 -0.82 11.59 -7.67
CA TYR A 94 0.05 12.77 -7.58
C TYR A 94 1.35 12.48 -6.83
N PHE A 95 1.25 12.06 -5.56
CA PHE A 95 2.40 12.09 -4.66
C PHE A 95 3.46 11.07 -5.05
N LEU A 96 3.12 9.79 -5.16
CA LEU A 96 4.08 8.75 -5.53
C LEU A 96 4.71 8.96 -6.92
N PRO A 97 3.94 9.26 -7.99
CA PRO A 97 4.52 9.47 -9.32
C PRO A 97 5.48 10.66 -9.36
N ARG A 98 5.09 11.80 -8.77
CA ARG A 98 5.89 13.03 -8.85
C ARG A 98 7.05 13.07 -7.86
N ARG A 99 6.83 12.59 -6.64
CA ARG A 99 7.85 12.65 -5.59
C ARG A 99 8.87 11.53 -5.72
N PHE A 100 8.40 10.30 -5.93
CA PHE A 100 9.22 9.08 -5.83
C PHE A 100 9.42 8.37 -7.17
N ALA A 101 8.85 8.87 -8.27
CA ALA A 101 8.81 8.17 -9.56
C ALA A 101 8.23 6.74 -9.44
N ILE A 102 7.25 6.57 -8.55
CA ILE A 102 6.57 5.30 -8.32
C ILE A 102 5.15 5.40 -8.89
N ASP A 103 4.86 4.58 -9.89
CA ASP A 103 3.52 4.41 -10.42
C ASP A 103 2.96 3.04 -10.02
N GLN A 104 1.93 3.05 -9.17
CA GLN A 104 1.31 1.82 -8.66
C GLN A 104 0.37 1.15 -9.68
N ARG A 105 -0.01 1.82 -10.78
CA ARG A 105 -0.86 1.24 -11.84
C ARG A 105 -0.20 0.00 -12.46
N VAL A 106 1.13 -0.04 -12.48
CA VAL A 106 1.90 -1.20 -12.96
C VAL A 106 1.49 -2.51 -12.26
N ASN A 107 1.07 -2.44 -11.00
CA ASN A 107 0.63 -3.62 -10.26
C ASN A 107 -0.65 -4.19 -10.91
N GLU A 108 -1.68 -3.36 -11.00
CA GLU A 108 -2.96 -3.78 -11.59
C GLU A 108 -2.79 -4.21 -13.05
N LEU A 109 -2.09 -3.42 -13.86
CA LEU A 109 -1.85 -3.71 -15.27
C LEU A 109 -1.13 -5.05 -15.45
N SER A 110 -0.05 -5.29 -14.70
CA SER A 110 0.66 -6.57 -14.71
C SER A 110 -0.21 -7.72 -14.18
N GLY A 111 -1.12 -7.43 -13.25
CA GLY A 111 -2.08 -8.38 -12.72
C GLY A 111 -3.14 -8.81 -13.74
N ARG A 112 -3.61 -7.88 -14.58
CA ARG A 112 -4.58 -8.12 -15.66
C ARG A 112 -3.96 -8.81 -16.87
N VAL A 113 -2.74 -8.45 -17.24
CA VAL A 113 -1.99 -9.14 -18.30
C VAL A 113 -1.78 -10.61 -17.95
N ARG A 114 -1.30 -10.90 -16.74
CA ARG A 114 -1.08 -12.30 -16.29
C ARG A 114 -2.35 -13.13 -16.15
N SER A 115 -3.51 -12.48 -16.01
CA SER A 115 -4.82 -13.17 -16.00
C SER A 115 -5.52 -13.17 -17.35
N GLY A 116 -4.87 -12.70 -18.44
CA GLY A 116 -5.45 -12.70 -19.78
C GLY A 116 -6.59 -11.69 -20.01
N GLN A 117 -6.81 -10.75 -19.09
CA GLN A 117 -7.87 -9.73 -19.19
C GLN A 117 -7.43 -8.47 -19.95
N LEU A 118 -6.17 -8.41 -20.33
CA LEU A 118 -5.54 -7.31 -21.03
C LEU A 118 -4.32 -7.83 -21.78
N THR A 119 -4.08 -7.38 -23.00
CA THR A 119 -2.82 -7.66 -23.70
C THR A 119 -1.69 -6.82 -23.11
N ARG A 120 -0.43 -7.21 -23.37
CA ARG A 120 0.73 -6.44 -22.90
C ARG A 120 0.76 -5.06 -23.57
N GLU A 121 0.35 -5.00 -24.83
CA GLU A 121 0.33 -3.81 -25.67
C GLU A 121 -0.70 -2.80 -25.14
N GLU A 122 -1.92 -3.26 -24.84
CA GLU A 122 -2.95 -2.41 -24.21
C GLU A 122 -2.50 -1.94 -22.82
N ALA A 123 -1.93 -2.83 -22.01
CA ALA A 123 -1.41 -2.47 -20.69
C ALA A 123 -0.31 -1.41 -20.76
N LYS A 124 0.57 -1.52 -21.77
CA LYS A 124 1.62 -0.52 -22.02
C LYS A 124 1.01 0.81 -22.47
N ALA A 125 0.04 0.79 -23.40
CA ALA A 125 -0.63 2.00 -23.85
C ALA A 125 -1.32 2.74 -22.69
N GLU A 126 -1.97 2.01 -21.78
CA GLU A 126 -2.57 2.60 -20.57
C GLU A 126 -1.52 3.15 -19.60
N TYR A 127 -0.40 2.44 -19.41
CA TYR A 127 0.69 2.87 -18.53
C TYR A 127 1.41 4.12 -19.04
N ASP A 128 1.58 4.24 -20.37
CA ASP A 128 2.26 5.37 -21.00
C ASP A 128 1.45 6.67 -20.91
N LEU A 129 0.15 6.60 -20.59
CA LEU A 129 -0.62 7.78 -20.20
C LEU A 129 -0.24 8.19 -18.78
N ASP A 130 0.02 9.47 -18.53
CA ASP A 130 0.28 9.94 -17.18
C ASP A 130 -0.94 9.74 -16.25
N PRO A 131 -0.74 9.52 -14.94
CA PRO A 131 -1.84 9.48 -13.99
C PRO A 131 -2.62 10.80 -14.01
N VAL A 132 -3.95 10.70 -14.12
CA VAL A 132 -4.81 11.87 -14.07
C VAL A 132 -4.83 12.40 -12.64
N VAL A 133 -4.44 13.67 -12.48
CA VAL A 133 -4.45 14.37 -11.20
C VAL A 133 -5.68 15.26 -11.13
N ASP A 134 -6.51 15.04 -10.13
CA ASP A 134 -7.59 15.96 -9.78
C ASP A 134 -7.03 17.21 -9.04
N PRO A 135 -7.13 18.42 -9.64
CA PRO A 135 -6.63 19.64 -9.01
C PRO A 135 -7.39 20.02 -7.74
N GLU A 136 -8.69 19.73 -7.64
CA GLU A 136 -9.49 20.01 -6.45
C GLU A 136 -9.05 19.11 -5.29
N LEU A 137 -8.78 17.84 -5.58
CA LEU A 137 -8.24 16.90 -4.61
C LEU A 137 -6.87 17.35 -4.09
N LEU A 138 -5.97 17.79 -4.98
CA LEU A 138 -4.67 18.31 -4.58
C LEU A 138 -4.82 19.54 -3.67
N ALA A 139 -5.64 20.50 -4.05
CA ALA A 139 -5.90 21.70 -3.26
C ALA A 139 -6.50 21.35 -1.88
N MET A 140 -7.42 20.38 -1.83
CA MET A 140 -7.99 19.88 -0.58
C MET A 140 -6.92 19.28 0.34
N VAL A 141 -6.02 18.47 -0.20
CA VAL A 141 -4.94 17.83 0.59
C VAL A 141 -3.99 18.88 1.14
N LYS A 142 -3.51 19.82 0.32
CA LYS A 142 -2.65 20.92 0.78
C LYS A 142 -3.31 21.71 1.91
N LYS A 143 -4.59 22.07 1.75
CA LYS A 143 -5.39 22.76 2.75
C LYS A 143 -5.52 21.97 4.06
N ARG A 144 -5.82 20.66 3.98
CA ARG A 144 -5.99 19.80 5.18
C ARG A 144 -4.68 19.56 5.93
N LEU A 145 -3.55 19.54 5.23
CA LEU A 145 -2.22 19.44 5.84
C LEU A 145 -1.71 20.78 6.38
N GLY A 146 -2.38 21.90 6.05
CA GLY A 146 -1.98 23.24 6.49
C GLY A 146 -0.69 23.73 5.82
N TYR A 147 -0.41 23.28 4.60
CA TYR A 147 0.78 23.69 3.87
C TYR A 147 0.52 24.92 2.98
N SER A 148 1.43 25.89 3.05
CA SER A 148 1.54 26.93 2.02
C SER A 148 2.13 26.35 0.73
N GLU A 149 2.07 27.11 -0.36
CA GLU A 149 2.68 26.68 -1.63
C GLU A 149 4.20 26.54 -1.49
N GLU A 150 4.87 27.45 -0.78
CA GLU A 150 6.32 27.37 -0.53
C GLU A 150 6.68 26.11 0.28
N ARG A 151 5.90 25.81 1.33
CA ARG A 151 6.11 24.61 2.15
C ARG A 151 5.85 23.33 1.35
N TRP A 152 4.91 23.36 0.42
CA TRP A 152 4.64 22.24 -0.48
C TRP A 152 5.82 21.97 -1.42
N GLU A 153 6.36 23.01 -2.06
CA GLU A 153 7.50 22.87 -2.95
C GLU A 153 8.77 22.41 -2.20
N GLU A 154 8.97 22.89 -0.97
CA GLU A 154 10.04 22.38 -0.10
C GLU A 154 9.87 20.88 0.18
N LEU A 155 8.65 20.42 0.49
CA LEU A 155 8.36 18.99 0.71
C LEU A 155 8.61 18.16 -0.54
N MET A 156 8.19 18.65 -1.71
CA MET A 156 8.30 17.94 -2.98
C MET A 156 9.75 17.84 -3.47
N SER A 157 10.59 18.83 -3.14
CA SER A 157 12.01 18.88 -3.51
C SER A 157 12.97 18.33 -2.45
N ALA A 158 12.49 18.10 -1.22
CA ALA A 158 13.33 17.60 -0.12
C ALA A 158 14.06 16.28 -0.48
N PRO A 159 15.20 15.98 0.16
CA PRO A 159 15.82 14.66 0.04
C PRO A 159 14.87 13.52 0.44
N HIS A 160 14.92 12.41 -0.28
CA HIS A 160 14.17 11.22 0.10
C HIS A 160 14.66 10.67 1.43
N ARG A 161 13.70 10.25 2.27
CA ARG A 161 13.96 9.42 3.46
C ARG A 161 13.54 8.00 3.17
N HIS A 162 14.26 7.06 3.76
CA HIS A 162 13.99 5.63 3.66
C HIS A 162 13.62 5.07 5.04
N TYR A 163 12.88 3.96 5.09
CA TYR A 163 12.45 3.38 6.38
C TYR A 163 13.63 2.96 7.26
N THR A 164 14.81 2.74 6.67
CA THR A 164 16.06 2.42 7.39
C THR A 164 16.64 3.60 8.16
N ASP A 165 16.19 4.83 7.87
CA ASP A 165 16.58 6.04 8.60
C ASP A 165 15.92 6.08 9.99
N TYR A 166 14.98 5.18 10.26
CA TYR A 166 14.22 5.12 11.50
C TYR A 166 14.34 3.75 12.16
N PRO A 167 14.21 3.66 13.49
CA PRO A 167 14.11 2.36 14.14
C PRO A 167 12.83 1.65 13.71
N THR A 168 12.97 0.37 13.36
CA THR A 168 11.89 -0.50 12.88
C THR A 168 11.95 -1.87 13.55
N TYR A 169 10.97 -2.73 13.30
CA TYR A 169 11.03 -4.14 13.66
C TYR A 169 11.77 -5.00 12.62
N LYS A 170 12.28 -4.43 11.51
CA LYS A 170 12.92 -5.18 10.42
C LYS A 170 13.96 -6.18 10.91
N ARG A 171 14.95 -5.70 11.67
CA ARG A 171 16.02 -6.53 12.24
C ARG A 171 15.48 -7.60 13.21
N THR A 172 14.42 -7.31 13.94
CA THR A 172 13.76 -8.29 14.81
C THR A 172 13.08 -9.38 13.98
N PHE A 173 12.37 -9.01 12.91
CA PHE A 173 11.75 -9.97 11.99
C PHE A 173 12.79 -10.86 11.30
N GLU A 174 13.93 -10.30 10.86
CA GLU A 174 15.04 -11.06 10.29
C GLU A 174 15.67 -12.06 11.27
N ARG A 175 15.95 -11.62 12.51
CA ARG A 175 16.47 -12.50 13.58
C ARG A 175 15.52 -13.65 13.89
N LEU A 176 14.21 -13.39 13.85
CA LEU A 176 13.16 -14.37 14.12
C LEU A 176 12.64 -15.06 12.84
N ARG A 177 13.41 -15.07 11.75
CA ARG A 177 12.98 -15.66 10.47
C ARG A 177 12.49 -17.10 10.61
N LEU A 178 13.11 -17.93 11.45
CA LEU A 178 12.69 -19.34 11.62
C LEU A 178 11.30 -19.42 12.26
N LEU A 179 11.04 -18.60 13.28
CA LEU A 179 9.71 -18.49 13.89
C LEU A 179 8.67 -18.06 12.86
N PHE A 180 8.93 -17.00 12.10
CA PHE A 180 7.97 -16.51 11.11
C PHE A 180 7.82 -17.43 9.89
N TRP A 181 8.85 -18.22 9.56
CA TRP A 181 8.75 -19.28 8.57
C TRP A 181 7.79 -20.38 9.04
N LEU A 182 7.90 -20.83 10.30
CA LEU A 182 6.96 -21.80 10.89
C LEU A 182 5.53 -21.23 10.90
N LEU A 183 5.36 -19.99 11.36
CA LEU A 183 4.04 -19.34 11.36
C LEU A 183 3.47 -19.21 9.93
N TYR A 184 4.30 -18.92 8.94
CA TYR A 184 3.87 -18.93 7.54
C TYR A 184 3.42 -20.34 7.11
N LYS A 185 4.19 -21.39 7.41
CA LYS A 185 3.84 -22.78 7.08
C LYS A 185 2.56 -23.26 7.74
N LEU A 186 2.22 -22.69 8.91
CA LEU A 186 0.98 -22.93 9.63
C LEU A 186 -0.18 -21.98 9.22
N ASP A 187 -0.02 -21.22 8.12
CA ASP A 187 -0.96 -20.18 7.63
C ASP A 187 -1.35 -19.13 8.69
N ARG A 188 -0.46 -18.88 9.66
CA ARG A 188 -0.63 -17.86 10.71
C ARG A 188 -0.20 -16.48 10.28
N VAL A 189 0.70 -16.39 9.30
CA VAL A 189 1.09 -15.12 8.64
C VAL A 189 1.12 -15.30 7.12
N PRO A 190 0.90 -14.23 6.33
CA PRO A 190 1.01 -14.33 4.87
C PRO A 190 2.43 -14.71 4.40
N LYS A 191 2.54 -15.47 3.30
CA LYS A 191 3.81 -15.66 2.58
C LYS A 191 4.47 -14.32 2.24
N THR A 192 3.66 -13.33 1.81
CA THR A 192 4.14 -11.99 1.47
C THR A 192 4.75 -11.28 2.67
N PHE A 193 4.22 -11.48 3.89
CA PHE A 193 4.86 -10.95 5.10
C PHE A 193 6.24 -11.58 5.31
N TYR A 194 6.33 -12.91 5.26
CA TYR A 194 7.61 -13.60 5.46
C TYR A 194 8.67 -13.13 4.44
N VAL A 195 8.30 -13.05 3.16
CA VAL A 195 9.21 -12.61 2.09
C VAL A 195 9.61 -11.13 2.25
N LYS A 196 8.66 -10.23 2.54
CA LYS A 196 8.93 -8.78 2.61
C LYS A 196 9.67 -8.36 3.89
N PHE A 197 9.37 -8.98 5.02
CA PHE A 197 9.82 -8.50 6.32
C PHE A 197 10.94 -9.34 6.94
N CYS A 198 10.97 -10.65 6.70
CA CYS A 198 11.88 -11.56 7.39
C CYS A 198 13.15 -11.90 6.59
N GLN A 199 13.17 -11.62 5.28
CA GLN A 199 14.37 -11.76 4.45
C GLN A 199 15.24 -10.50 4.57
N PRO A 200 16.58 -10.62 4.66
CA PRO A 200 17.47 -9.48 4.47
C PRO A 200 17.16 -8.81 3.14
N VAL A 201 17.21 -7.47 3.10
CA VAL A 201 17.21 -6.77 1.81
C VAL A 201 18.59 -6.99 1.20
N ALA A 202 18.62 -7.53 -0.03
CA ALA A 202 19.84 -7.69 -0.81
C ALA A 202 20.38 -6.33 -1.26
#